data_AF-A0AAJ1AD80-F1
#
_entry.id   AF-A0AAJ1AD80-F1
#
_cell.length_a   1.000
_cell.length_b   1.000
_cell.length_c   1.000
_cell.angle_alpha   90.00
_cell.angle_beta   90.00
_cell.angle_gamma   90.00
#
_symmetry.space_group_name_H-M   'P 1'
#
loop_
_entity.id
_entity.type
_entity.pdbx_description
1 polymer ?
#
loop_
_entity_poly.entity_id
_entity_poly.type
_entity_poly.pdbx_seq_one_letter_code
_entity_poly.pdbx_strand_id
1 'polypeptide(L)'
;MNLETFEQPRAGRTFRYILSDGVELMRSRAFVNGQLIYTNDCPDPPCHEEFIVPANAGGGTLRIIGEDTSGRTIDRIFNILDERSSGGFSAVGG
;
A
#
# COMPACT_ATOMS: atom_id res chain seq x y z
N MET A 1 -11.84 6.07 7.63
CA MET A 1 -11.00 5.14 6.85
C MET A 1 -9.56 5.40 7.23
N ASN A 2 -8.84 4.33 7.55
CA ASN A 2 -7.43 4.37 7.89
C ASN A 2 -6.67 3.38 7.00
N LEU A 3 -5.40 3.70 6.72
CA LEU A 3 -4.48 2.84 5.98
C LEU A 3 -3.21 2.70 6.79
N GLU A 4 -2.96 1.48 7.24
CA GLU A 4 -1.80 1.14 8.07
C GLU A 4 -0.87 0.23 7.27
N THR A 5 0.42 0.56 7.28
CA THR A 5 1.47 -0.20 6.60
C THR A 5 2.47 -0.70 7.62
N PHE A 6 2.92 -1.95 7.47
CA PHE A 6 3.90 -2.53 8.39
C PHE A 6 5.35 -2.22 8.02
N GLU A 7 5.60 -2.00 6.74
CA GLU A 7 6.94 -1.88 6.17
C GLU A 7 6.92 -0.97 4.95
N GLN A 8 8.07 -0.40 4.58
CA GLN A 8 8.19 0.39 3.35
C GLN A 8 8.18 -0.55 2.13
N PRO A 9 7.54 -0.16 1.02
CA PRO A 9 7.50 -0.98 -0.18
C PRO A 9 8.89 -1.11 -0.80
N ARG A 10 9.26 -2.34 -1.14
CA ARG A 10 10.54 -2.68 -1.79
C ARG A 10 10.29 -3.40 -3.09
N ALA A 11 11.02 -3.06 -4.12
CA ALA A 11 10.93 -3.72 -5.42
C ALA A 11 11.20 -5.23 -5.27
N GLY A 12 10.33 -6.05 -5.87
CA GLY A 12 10.44 -7.51 -5.84
C GLY A 12 10.03 -8.17 -4.52
N ARG A 13 9.48 -7.41 -3.56
CA ARG A 13 9.06 -7.91 -2.25
C ARG A 13 7.56 -7.79 -2.05
N THR A 14 7.03 -8.64 -1.17
CA THR A 14 5.64 -8.54 -0.72
C THR A 14 5.46 -7.29 0.09
N PHE A 15 4.43 -6.51 -0.24
CA PHE A 15 3.99 -5.36 0.52
C PHE A 15 2.63 -5.67 1.14
N ARG A 16 2.49 -5.31 2.42
CA ARG A 16 1.31 -5.61 3.24
C ARG A 16 0.77 -4.34 3.86
N TYR A 17 -0.55 -4.20 3.83
CA TYR A 17 -1.24 -3.08 4.44
C TYR A 17 -2.62 -3.51 4.95
N ILE A 18 -3.13 -2.75 5.92
CA ILE A 18 -4.50 -2.89 6.43
C ILE A 18 -5.30 -1.66 6.03
N LEU A 19 -6.48 -1.89 5.48
CA LEU A 19 -7.51 -0.88 5.33
C LEU A 19 -8.57 -1.10 6.41
N SER A 20 -8.75 -0.11 7.27
CA SER A 20 -9.63 -0.17 8.44
C SER A 20 -10.55 1.06 8.52
N ASP A 21 -11.48 1.05 9.46
CA ASP A 21 -12.49 2.08 9.68
C ASP A 21 -13.43 2.33 8.48
N GLY A 22 -13.46 1.43 7.48
CA GLY A 22 -14.37 1.45 6.32
C GLY A 22 -15.83 1.22 6.70
N VAL A 23 -16.74 1.64 5.83
CA VAL A 23 -18.17 1.35 5.96
C VAL A 23 -18.53 0.38 4.83
N GLU A 24 -19.09 -0.78 5.19
CA GLU A 24 -19.47 -1.85 4.26
C GLU A 24 -18.31 -2.27 3.34
N LEU A 25 -18.53 -2.32 2.01
CA LEU A 25 -17.55 -2.76 1.05
C LEU A 25 -16.47 -1.69 0.82
N MET A 26 -15.22 -2.08 1.07
CA MET A 26 -14.03 -1.31 0.76
C MET A 26 -13.37 -1.84 -0.50
N ARG A 27 -13.12 -0.95 -1.47
CA ARG A 27 -12.30 -1.22 -2.65
C ARG A 27 -10.89 -0.68 -2.44
N SER A 28 -9.90 -1.56 -2.56
CA SER A 28 -8.49 -1.21 -2.53
C SER A 28 -7.93 -1.22 -3.96
N ARG A 29 -7.09 -0.23 -4.29
CA ARG A 29 -6.37 -0.15 -5.57
C ARG A 29 -4.94 0.28 -5.31
N ALA A 30 -3.96 -0.45 -5.85
CA ALA A 30 -2.55 -0.11 -5.77
C ALA A 30 -1.99 0.19 -7.16
N PHE A 31 -1.29 1.31 -7.28
CA PHE A 31 -0.67 1.79 -8.50
C PHE A 31 0.84 1.92 -8.30
N VAL A 32 1.61 1.35 -9.20
CA VAL A 32 3.07 1.52 -9.24
C VAL A 32 3.41 2.38 -10.44
N ASN A 33 4.06 3.53 -10.20
CA ASN A 33 4.39 4.51 -11.25
C ASN A 33 3.16 4.90 -12.11
N GLY A 34 1.98 4.98 -11.49
CA GLY A 34 0.71 5.28 -12.15
C GLY A 34 0.01 4.08 -12.83
N GLN A 35 0.64 2.91 -12.89
CA GLN A 35 0.02 1.70 -13.44
C GLN A 35 -0.68 0.90 -12.35
N LEU A 36 -1.95 0.56 -12.53
CA LEU A 36 -2.69 -0.32 -11.62
C LEU A 36 -2.04 -1.71 -11.63
N ILE A 37 -1.61 -2.18 -10.45
CA ILE A 37 -1.00 -3.50 -10.27
C ILE A 37 -1.85 -4.43 -9.40
N TYR A 38 -2.74 -3.86 -8.59
CA TYR A 38 -3.55 -4.61 -7.64
C TYR A 38 -4.89 -3.91 -7.44
N THR A 39 -5.94 -4.70 -7.37
CA THR A 39 -7.28 -4.25 -6.99
C THR A 39 -7.95 -5.37 -6.22
N ASN A 40 -8.68 -5.02 -5.16
CA ASN A 40 -9.46 -5.97 -4.40
C ASN A 40 -10.70 -5.30 -3.81
N ASP A 41 -11.77 -6.09 -3.69
CA ASP A 41 -13.02 -5.66 -3.07
C ASP A 41 -13.22 -6.48 -1.79
N CYS A 42 -13.27 -5.78 -0.66
CA CYS A 42 -13.36 -6.35 0.68
C CYS A 42 -14.72 -5.98 1.28
N PRO A 43 -15.67 -6.92 1.38
CA PRO A 43 -17.03 -6.63 1.86
C PRO A 43 -17.14 -6.48 3.38
N ASP A 44 -16.14 -6.95 4.15
CA ASP A 44 -16.15 -6.96 5.61
C ASP A 44 -14.80 -6.43 6.15
N PRO A 45 -14.71 -5.13 6.52
CA PRO A 45 -13.48 -4.54 7.03
C PRO A 45 -13.23 -4.92 8.51
N PRO A 46 -11.96 -5.06 8.94
CA PRO A 46 -10.74 -4.60 8.29
C PRO A 46 -10.20 -5.53 7.20
N CYS A 47 -9.66 -4.93 6.15
CA CYS A 47 -9.14 -5.63 4.98
C CYS A 47 -7.64 -5.80 5.09
N HIS A 48 -7.18 -7.05 5.10
CA HIS A 48 -5.77 -7.41 5.14
C HIS A 48 -5.28 -7.70 3.73
N GLU A 49 -4.50 -6.78 3.18
CA GLU A 49 -4.15 -6.80 1.77
C GLU A 49 -2.65 -7.08 1.61
N GLU A 50 -2.32 -7.98 0.70
CA GLU A 50 -0.94 -8.28 0.35
C GLU A 50 -0.77 -8.45 -1.16
N PHE A 51 0.31 -7.90 -1.69
CA PHE A 51 0.70 -8.08 -3.09
C PHE A 51 2.21 -7.96 -3.25
N ILE A 52 2.74 -8.47 -4.36
CA ILE A 52 4.17 -8.35 -4.69
C ILE A 52 4.40 -7.05 -5.47
N VAL A 53 5.31 -6.21 -4.97
CA VAL A 53 5.75 -5.03 -5.70
C VAL A 53 6.63 -5.48 -6.89
N PRO A 54 6.38 -5.01 -8.12
CA PRO A 54 7.18 -5.39 -9.28
C PRO A 54 8.68 -5.14 -9.07
N ALA A 55 9.52 -6.08 -9.51
CA ALA A 55 10.98 -5.98 -9.32
C ALA A 55 11.61 -4.77 -10.05
N ASN A 56 10.98 -4.31 -11.12
CA ASN A 56 11.38 -3.13 -11.90
C ASN A 56 10.82 -1.81 -11.35
N ALA A 57 10.20 -1.80 -10.17
CA ALA A 57 9.58 -0.63 -9.58
C ALA A 57 10.50 0.20 -8.67
N GLY A 58 11.76 -0.23 -8.48
CA GLY A 58 12.73 0.44 -7.63
C GLY A 58 12.98 1.90 -8.04
N GLY A 59 13.06 2.80 -7.04
CA GLY A 59 13.15 4.25 -7.26
C GLY A 59 11.84 4.91 -7.72
N GLY A 60 10.78 4.12 -7.90
CA GLY A 60 9.45 4.58 -8.27
C GLY A 60 8.56 4.95 -7.08
N THR A 61 7.27 5.08 -7.36
CA THR A 61 6.24 5.37 -6.34
C THR A 61 5.15 4.31 -6.35
N LEU A 62 4.70 3.95 -5.15
CA LEU A 62 3.52 3.13 -4.90
C LEU A 62 2.42 4.04 -4.36
N ARG A 63 1.28 4.12 -5.05
CA ARG A 63 0.09 4.83 -4.59
C ARG A 63 -1.01 3.83 -4.25
N ILE A 64 -1.57 3.93 -3.06
CA ILE A 64 -2.69 3.10 -2.61
C ILE A 64 -3.90 4.00 -2.43
N ILE A 65 -5.01 3.59 -3.05
CA ILE A 65 -6.29 4.27 -2.99
C ILE A 65 -7.30 3.30 -2.40
N GLY A 66 -7.82 3.63 -1.22
CA GLY A 66 -8.98 2.95 -0.62
C GLY A 66 -10.24 3.78 -0.84
N GLU A 67 -11.35 3.14 -1.15
CA GLU A 67 -12.67 3.75 -1.33
C GLU A 67 -13.73 2.86 -0.66
N ASP A 68 -14.71 3.45 0.03
CA ASP A 68 -15.85 2.71 0.58
C ASP A 68 -17.18 3.08 -0.12
N THR A 69 -18.23 2.30 0.11
CA THR A 69 -19.57 2.53 -0.45
C THR A 69 -20.20 3.85 -0.02
N SER A 70 -19.73 4.42 1.09
CA SER A 70 -20.15 5.74 1.57
C SER A 70 -19.44 6.89 0.84
N GLY A 71 -18.52 6.59 -0.07
CA GLY A 71 -17.77 7.56 -0.86
C GLY A 71 -16.57 8.16 -0.14
N ARG A 72 -16.17 7.63 1.03
CA ARG A 72 -14.94 8.08 1.68
C ARG A 72 -13.75 7.43 1.00
N THR A 73 -12.72 8.23 0.77
CA THR A 73 -11.49 7.77 0.11
C THR A 73 -10.26 8.06 0.95
N ILE A 74 -9.28 7.18 0.89
CA ILE A 74 -7.91 7.42 1.38
C ILE A 74 -6.93 7.29 0.23
N ASP A 75 -5.96 8.20 0.19
CA ASP A 75 -4.87 8.20 -0.78
C ASP A 75 -3.54 8.29 -0.03
N ARG A 76 -2.66 7.33 -0.28
CA ARG A 76 -1.31 7.29 0.29
C ARG A 76 -0.29 6.96 -0.78
N ILE A 77 0.78 7.73 -0.80
CA ILE A 77 1.91 7.56 -1.72
C ILE A 77 3.14 7.17 -0.90
N PHE A 78 3.84 6.16 -1.36
CA PHE A 78 5.06 5.62 -0.78
C PHE A 78 6.17 5.61 -1.84
N ASN A 79 7.41 5.87 -1.42
CA ASN A 79 8.57 5.68 -2.28
C ASN A 79 8.99 4.21 -2.26
N ILE A 80 9.21 3.60 -3.43
CA ILE A 80 9.61 2.20 -3.54
C ILE A 80 11.13 2.12 -3.45
N LEU A 81 11.63 1.41 -2.44
CA LEU A 81 13.06 1.16 -2.30
C LEU A 81 13.53 0.08 -3.26
N ASP A 82 14.75 0.23 -3.80
CA ASP A 82 15.41 -0.82 -4.55
C ASP A 82 15.70 -2.06 -3.70
N GLU A 83 15.72 -3.23 -4.35
CA GLU A 83 16.05 -4.50 -3.69
C GLU A 83 17.46 -4.48 -3.08
N ARG A 84 18.37 -3.69 -3.66
CA ARG A 84 19.74 -3.48 -3.17
C ARG A 84 19.87 -2.40 -2.09
N SER A 85 18.83 -1.60 -1.86
CA SER A 85 18.86 -0.58 -0.81
C SER A 85 18.61 -1.25 0.54
N SER A 86 19.64 -1.90 1.07
CA SER A 86 19.80 -2.23 2.48
C SER A 86 19.98 -0.94 3.31
N GLY A 87 19.05 0.01 3.20
CA GLY A 87 19.01 1.21 4.01
C GLY A 87 18.48 0.84 5.38
N GLY A 88 19.39 0.61 6.33
CA GLY A 88 19.06 0.44 7.73
C GLY A 88 18.30 1.67 8.22
N PHE A 89 17.06 1.47 8.66
CA PHE A 89 16.36 2.48 9.44
C PHE A 89 16.93 2.40 10.86
N SER A 90 18.02 3.14 11.11
CA SER A 90 18.32 3.58 12.47
C SER A 90 17.17 4.49 12.89
N ALA A 91 16.31 3.99 13.78
CA ALA A 91 15.48 4.84 14.61
C ALA A 91 16.43 5.76 15.40
N VAL A 92 16.47 7.04 15.02
CA VAL A 92 17.12 8.10 15.79
C VAL A 92 16.07 9.17 16.10
N GLY A 93 15.93 9.47 17.40
CA GLY A 93 15.26 10.66 17.92
C GLY A 93 13.91 10.36 18.59
N GLY A 94 13.73 10.59 19.89
CA GLY A 94 14.62 11.22 20.86
C GLY A 94 14.08 11.15 22.28
#